data_AF-A0A1F5E6E9-F1
#
_entry.id   AF-A0A1F5E6E9-F1
#
_cell.length_a   1.000
_cell.length_b   1.000
_cell.length_c   1.000
_cell.angle_alpha   90.00
_cell.angle_beta   90.00
_cell.angle_gamma   90.00
#
_symmetry.space_group_name_H-M   'P 1'
#
loop_
_entity.id
_entity.type
_entity.pdbx_description
1 polymer ?
#
loop_
_entity_poly.entity_id
_entity_poly.type
_entity_poly.pdbx_seq_one_letter_code
_entity_poly.pdbx_strand_id
1 'polypeptide(L)'
;MAKRIDLRTATDKARKYQLAVISQILYLATNGFGLVAALAWNNVINEVVDNYIKPFVGNDSGLASLFIYATIVTFFAVTLTIQLSKLKETLEEDNEFVAQIHKATKKKK
;
A
#
# COMPACT_ATOMS: atom_id res chain seq x y z
N MET A 1 -25.62 39.84 -24.07
CA MET A 1 -25.39 38.86 -22.97
C MET A 1 -24.03 38.19 -23.17
N ALA A 2 -22.96 38.75 -22.61
CA ALA A 2 -21.63 38.14 -22.70
C ALA A 2 -21.43 37.18 -21.51
N LYS A 3 -21.40 35.87 -21.80
CA LYS A 3 -21.01 34.83 -20.84
C LYS A 3 -19.51 34.96 -20.60
N ARG A 4 -19.10 35.74 -19.58
CA ARG A 4 -17.71 35.77 -19.15
C ARG A 4 -17.38 34.40 -18.59
N ILE A 5 -16.59 33.63 -19.33
CA ILE A 5 -16.04 32.35 -18.87
C ILE A 5 -15.16 32.67 -17.66
N ASP A 6 -15.55 32.19 -16.49
CA ASP A 6 -14.77 32.33 -15.28
C ASP A 6 -13.47 31.50 -15.42
N LEU A 7 -12.36 32.20 -15.68
CA LEU A 7 -11.02 31.62 -15.85
C LEU A 7 -10.61 30.72 -14.67
N ARG A 8 -11.13 30.99 -13.46
CA ARG A 8 -10.85 30.18 -12.27
C ARG A 8 -11.37 28.76 -12.44
N THR A 9 -12.60 28.61 -12.96
CA THR A 9 -13.23 27.31 -13.19
C THR A 9 -12.52 26.46 -14.25
N ALA A 10 -11.90 27.11 -15.25
CA ALA A 10 -11.14 26.41 -16.28
C ALA A 10 -9.81 25.87 -15.72
N THR A 11 -9.10 26.67 -14.93
CA THR A 11 -7.85 26.26 -14.26
C THR A 11 -8.09 25.17 -13.22
N ASP A 12 -9.19 25.25 -12.45
CA ASP A 12 -9.55 24.24 -11.45
C ASP A 12 -9.88 22.88 -12.09
N LYS A 13 -10.59 22.89 -13.23
CA LYS A 13 -10.84 21.67 -14.02
C LYS A 13 -9.54 21.06 -14.52
N ALA A 14 -8.65 21.86 -15.13
CA ALA A 14 -7.36 21.38 -15.64
C ALA A 14 -6.52 20.73 -14.53
N ARG A 15 -6.42 21.38 -13.36
CA ARG A 15 -5.72 20.84 -12.19
C ARG A 15 -6.34 19.53 -11.72
N LYS A 16 -7.67 19.42 -11.67
CA LYS A 16 -8.36 18.18 -11.30
C LYS A 16 -8.01 17.02 -12.25
N TYR A 17 -7.96 17.26 -13.56
CA TYR A 17 -7.56 16.25 -14.54
C TYR A 17 -6.09 15.83 -14.37
N GLN A 18 -5.19 16.80 -14.19
CA GLN A 18 -3.77 16.51 -13.94
C GLN A 18 -3.58 15.66 -12.67
N LEU A 19 -4.27 16.00 -11.59
CA LEU A 19 -4.27 15.22 -10.36
C LEU A 19 -4.77 13.79 -10.61
N ALA A 20 -5.89 13.63 -11.32
CA ALA A 20 -6.41 12.30 -11.64
C ALA A 20 -5.43 11.45 -12.45
N VAL A 21 -4.74 12.05 -13.44
CA VAL A 21 -3.73 11.35 -14.25
C VAL A 21 -2.53 10.94 -13.39
N ILE A 22 -1.99 11.85 -12.57
CA ILE A 22 -0.85 11.55 -11.69
C ILE A 22 -1.23 10.48 -10.68
N SER A 23 -2.41 10.55 -10.06
CA SER A 23 -2.91 9.53 -9.15
C SER A 23 -3.02 8.16 -9.83
N GLN A 24 -3.49 8.10 -11.08
CA GLN A 24 -3.60 6.83 -11.80
C GLN A 24 -2.22 6.25 -12.15
N ILE A 25 -1.27 7.09 -12.56
CA ILE A 25 0.10 6.67 -12.84
C ILE A 25 0.77 6.16 -11.56
N LEU A 26 0.62 6.87 -10.44
CA LEU A 26 1.14 6.43 -9.14
C LEU A 26 0.51 5.11 -8.73
N TYR A 27 -0.81 4.97 -8.84
CA TYR A 27 -1.49 3.71 -8.55
C TYR A 27 -0.90 2.57 -9.38
N LEU A 28 -0.80 2.74 -10.70
CA LEU A 28 -0.30 1.69 -11.57
C LEU A 28 1.19 1.37 -11.32
N ALA A 29 2.01 2.39 -11.09
CA ALA A 29 3.43 2.26 -10.79
C ALA A 29 3.64 1.56 -9.45
N THR A 30 3.01 2.00 -8.37
CA THR A 30 3.15 1.38 -7.04
C THR A 30 2.70 -0.07 -7.05
N ASN A 31 1.59 -0.39 -7.75
CA ASN A 31 1.15 -1.78 -7.90
C ASN A 31 2.14 -2.61 -8.73
N GLY A 32 2.60 -2.10 -9.87
CA GLY A 32 3.56 -2.80 -10.73
C GLY A 32 4.91 -3.03 -10.06
N PHE A 33 5.49 -1.99 -9.45
CA PHE A 33 6.74 -2.08 -8.70
C PHE A 33 6.59 -2.88 -7.41
N GLY A 34 5.42 -2.92 -6.78
CA GLY A 34 5.15 -3.77 -5.63
C GLY A 34 5.35 -5.26 -5.95
N LEU A 35 4.91 -5.71 -7.13
CA LEU A 35 5.14 -7.08 -7.60
C LEU A 35 6.62 -7.37 -7.85
N VAL A 36 7.32 -6.44 -8.49
CA VAL A 36 8.77 -6.56 -8.75
C VAL A 36 9.54 -6.60 -7.43
N ALA A 37 9.20 -5.75 -6.47
CA ALA A 37 9.81 -5.70 -5.15
C ALA A 37 9.59 -7.00 -4.39
N ALA A 38 8.37 -7.56 -4.43
CA ALA A 38 8.08 -8.85 -3.80
C ALA A 38 8.95 -9.98 -4.39
N LEU A 39 9.11 -10.02 -5.72
CA LEU A 39 9.95 -11.03 -6.38
C LEU A 39 11.44 -10.86 -6.03
N ALA A 40 11.93 -9.62 -5.99
CA ALA A 40 13.31 -9.34 -5.62
C ALA A 40 13.60 -9.74 -4.16
N TRP A 41 12.69 -9.43 -3.24
CA TRP A 41 12.84 -9.79 -1.82
C TRP A 41 12.77 -11.29 -1.57
N ASN A 42 11.95 -12.04 -2.31
CA ASN A 42 11.99 -13.50 -2.28
C ASN A 42 13.40 -14.03 -2.57
N ASN A 43 14.04 -13.54 -3.63
CA ASN A 43 15.37 -14.00 -4.02
C ASN A 43 16.44 -13.61 -2.99
N VAL A 44 16.39 -12.38 -2.47
CA VAL A 44 17.34 -11.93 -1.45
C VAL A 44 17.22 -12.74 -0.17
N ILE A 45 16.00 -13.03 0.31
CA ILE A 45 15.82 -13.84 1.51
C ILE A 45 16.38 -15.26 1.26
N ASN A 46 16.13 -15.86 0.10
CA ASN A 46 16.67 -17.17 -0.25
C ASN A 46 18.20 -17.17 -0.27
N GLU A 47 18.83 -16.21 -0.96
CA GLU A 47 20.30 -16.12 -1.00
C GLU A 47 20.91 -15.81 0.36
N VAL A 48 20.26 -15.00 1.19
CA VAL A 48 20.74 -14.69 2.53
C VAL A 48 20.69 -15.94 3.41
N VAL A 49 19.58 -16.66 3.39
CA VAL A 49 19.45 -17.92 4.14
C VAL A 49 20.47 -18.94 3.63
N ASP A 50 20.65 -19.05 2.32
CA ASP A 50 21.56 -20.02 1.72
C ASP A 50 23.03 -19.72 1.98
N ASN A 51 23.45 -18.46 1.87
CA ASN A 51 24.85 -18.08 2.00
C ASN A 51 25.27 -17.78 3.44
N TYR A 52 24.36 -17.28 4.28
CA TYR A 52 24.68 -16.84 5.64
C TYR A 52 24.09 -17.72 6.74
N ILE A 53 23.08 -18.54 6.46
CA ILE A 53 22.45 -19.38 7.49
C ILE A 53 22.79 -20.86 7.30
N LYS A 54 22.70 -21.43 6.09
CA LYS A 54 23.05 -22.85 5.85
C LYS A 54 24.43 -23.25 6.37
N PRO A 55 25.52 -22.46 6.18
CA PRO A 55 26.85 -22.86 6.64
C PRO A 55 26.97 -22.97 8.17
N PHE A 56 26.16 -22.22 8.91
CA PHE A 56 26.15 -22.25 10.38
C PHE A 56 25.36 -23.44 10.95
N VAL A 57 24.43 -24.02 10.17
CA VAL A 57 23.54 -25.09 10.62
C VAL A 57 24.00 -26.48 10.15
N GLY A 58 25.05 -26.55 9.33
CA GLY A 58 25.67 -27.80 8.85
C GLY A 58 25.05 -28.35 7.56
N ASN A 59 25.88 -29.00 6.72
CA ASN A 59 25.56 -29.39 5.34
C ASN A 59 24.35 -30.32 5.14
N ASP A 60 23.91 -31.07 6.17
CA ASP A 60 22.73 -31.95 6.10
C ASP A 60 21.40 -31.22 6.42
N SER A 61 21.45 -29.94 6.74
CA SER A 61 20.33 -29.19 7.32
C SER A 61 19.47 -28.43 6.30
N GLY A 62 19.26 -29.00 5.10
CA GLY A 62 18.40 -28.38 4.07
C GLY A 62 16.99 -28.03 4.58
N LEU A 63 16.46 -28.85 5.49
CA LEU A 63 15.17 -28.62 6.14
C LEU A 63 15.18 -27.43 7.11
N ALA A 64 16.27 -27.24 7.87
CA ALA A 64 16.39 -26.12 8.80
C ALA A 64 16.44 -24.78 8.04
N SER A 65 17.12 -24.75 6.89
CA SER A 65 17.14 -23.60 5.99
C SER A 65 15.73 -23.21 5.51
N LEU A 66 14.94 -24.19 5.06
CA LEU A 66 13.55 -23.97 4.63
C LEU A 66 12.66 -23.47 5.77
N PHE A 67 12.86 -23.99 6.98
CA PHE A 67 12.11 -23.56 8.17
C PHE A 67 12.40 -22.10 8.55
N ILE A 68 13.67 -21.69 8.47
CA ILE A 68 14.09 -20.31 8.75
C ILE A 68 13.55 -19.36 7.69
N TYR A 69 13.64 -19.73 6.40
CA TYR A 69 13.02 -19.00 5.31
C TYR A 69 11.52 -18.78 5.55
N ALA A 70 10.77 -19.86 5.83
CA ALA A 70 9.33 -19.79 6.07
C ALA A 70 8.98 -18.92 7.28
N THR A 71 9.78 -18.97 8.34
CA THR A 71 9.59 -18.14 9.54
C THR A 71 9.77 -16.66 9.21
N ILE A 72 10.83 -16.30 8.48
CA ILE A 72 11.12 -14.91 8.09
C ILE A 72 9.99 -14.36 7.21
N VAL A 73 9.61 -15.08 6.15
CA VAL A 73 8.56 -14.65 5.23
C VAL A 73 7.22 -14.50 5.96
N THR A 74 6.88 -15.43 6.86
CA THR A 74 5.66 -15.35 7.68
C THR A 74 5.69 -14.14 8.60
N PHE A 75 6.83 -13.87 9.24
CA PHE A 75 6.98 -12.70 10.11
C PHE A 75 6.73 -11.39 9.33
N PHE A 76 7.30 -11.25 8.13
CA PHE A 76 7.04 -10.12 7.25
C PHE A 76 5.56 -10.03 6.85
N ALA A 77 4.95 -11.16 6.42
CA ALA A 77 3.56 -11.20 5.99
C ALA A 77 2.59 -10.78 7.11
N VAL A 78 2.76 -11.30 8.32
CA VAL A 78 1.93 -10.96 9.49
C VAL A 78 2.11 -9.50 9.86
N THR A 79 3.36 -9.02 9.92
CA THR A 79 3.66 -7.63 10.29
C THR A 79 3.06 -6.63 9.32
N LEU A 80 3.14 -6.89 8.01
CA LEU A 80 2.51 -6.06 6.99
C LEU A 80 0.98 -6.13 7.07
N THR A 81 0.42 -7.33 7.23
CA THR A 81 -1.04 -7.52 7.33
C THR A 81 -1.63 -6.73 8.50
N ILE A 82 -1.01 -6.79 9.68
CA ILE A 82 -1.48 -6.03 10.87
C ILE A 82 -1.41 -4.52 10.62
N GLN A 83 -0.34 -4.02 10.00
CA GLN A 83 -0.22 -2.59 9.69
C GLN A 83 -1.30 -2.13 8.71
N LEU A 84 -1.60 -2.94 7.69
CA LEU A 84 -2.68 -2.67 6.74
C LEU A 84 -4.06 -2.70 7.42
N SER A 85 -4.30 -3.66 8.31
CA SER A 85 -5.55 -3.74 9.08
C SER A 85 -5.78 -2.49 9.94
N LYS A 86 -4.74 -2.01 10.63
CA LYS A 86 -4.83 -0.78 11.44
C LYS A 86 -5.12 0.46 10.59
N LEU A 87 -4.46 0.58 9.45
CA LEU A 87 -4.70 1.69 8.53
C LEU A 87 -6.14 1.68 8.02
N LYS A 88 -6.69 0.50 7.72
CA LYS A 88 -8.08 0.34 7.30
C LYS A 88 -9.05 0.84 8.38
N GLU A 89 -8.86 0.42 9.63
CA GLU A 89 -9.72 0.78 10.76
C GLU A 89 -9.78 2.30 10.96
N THR A 90 -8.62 2.98 10.96
CA THR A 90 -8.56 4.45 11.07
C THR A 90 -9.30 5.16 9.93
N LEU A 91 -9.19 4.66 8.69
CA LEU A 91 -9.87 5.26 7.54
C LEU A 91 -11.40 5.03 7.57
N GLU A 92 -11.87 3.91 8.13
CA GLU A 92 -13.31 3.63 8.30
C GLU A 92 -13.93 4.54 9.37
N GLU A 93 -13.25 4.74 10.52
CA GLU A 93 -13.70 5.65 11.59
C GLU A 93 -13.87 7.09 11.11
N ASP A 94 -12.88 7.62 10.37
CA ASP A 94 -12.93 8.97 9.79
C ASP A 94 -14.15 9.15 8.85
N ASN A 95 -14.46 8.13 8.06
CA ASN A 95 -15.59 8.16 7.13
C ASN A 95 -16.94 8.13 7.87
N GLU A 96 -17.06 7.33 8.93
CA GLU A 96 -18.27 7.28 9.74
C GLU A 96 -18.52 8.59 10.49
N PHE A 97 -17.47 9.23 11.03
CA PHE A 97 -17.57 10.53 11.68
C PHE A 97 -18.10 11.62 10.72
N VAL A 98 -17.54 11.70 9.51
CA VAL A 98 -17.98 12.65 8.47
C VAL A 98 -19.44 12.38 8.05
N ALA A 99 -19.83 11.10 7.93
CA ALA A 99 -21.20 10.72 7.59
C ALA A 99 -22.21 11.13 8.69
N GLN A 100 -21.83 11.01 9.96
CA GLN A 100 -22.65 11.46 11.09
C GLN A 100 -22.83 12.98 11.11
N ILE A 101 -21.76 13.76 10.89
CA ILE A 101 -21.85 15.22 10.77
C ILE A 101 -22.80 15.60 9.62
N HIS A 102 -22.65 14.99 8.45
CA HIS A 102 -23.50 15.32 7.31
C HIS A 102 -24.99 15.07 7.59
N LYS A 103 -25.34 13.97 8.28
CA LYS A 103 -26.71 13.67 8.72
C LYS A 103 -27.22 14.69 9.74
N ALA A 104 -26.40 15.07 10.72
CA ALA A 104 -26.77 16.05 11.75
C ALA A 104 -27.03 17.45 11.16
N THR A 105 -26.21 17.88 10.19
CA THR A 105 -26.37 19.18 9.51
C THR A 105 -27.62 19.21 8.62
N LYS A 106 -27.99 18.07 7.99
CA LYS A 106 -29.18 17.98 7.13
C LYS A 106 -30.50 17.93 7.90
N LYS A 107 -30.50 17.43 9.14
CA LYS A 107 -31.69 17.38 10.01
C LYS A 107 -32.08 18.74 10.60
N LYS A 108 -31.16 19.71 10.58
CA LYS A 108 -31.34 21.05 11.17
C LYS A 108 -31.84 22.11 10.17
N LYS A 109 -32.10 21.72 8.93
CA LYS A 109 -32.55 22.57 7.82
C LYS A 109 -33.88 22.05 7.29
#